data_AF-A0A940KQ39-F1
#
_entry.id   AF-A0A940KQ39-F1
#
_cell.length_a   1.000
_cell.length_b   1.000
_cell.length_c   1.000
_cell.angle_alpha   90.00
_cell.angle_beta   90.00
_cell.angle_gamma   90.00
#
_symmetry.space_group_name_H-M   'P 1'
#
loop_
_entity.id
_entity.type
_entity.pdbx_description
1 polymer ?
#
loop_
_entity_poly.entity_id
_entity_poly.type
_entity_poly.pdbx_seq_one_letter_code
_entity_poly.pdbx_strand_id
1 'polypeptide(L)'
;MKQLLLIATLLMMLLSSTHGQKIDWKKIKALDPDIILHGGDRKPTEVLLLGTYHFAYPNLDVHKTDSSLQVDILSDKKQKEVKELVQVIERFKPTRIYIESVR
;
A
#
# COMPACT_ATOMS: atom_id res chain seq x y z
N MET A 1 61.32 13.13 25.64
CA MET A 1 60.70 12.18 24.69
C MET A 1 59.20 12.01 24.90
N LYS A 2 58.72 11.68 26.11
CA LYS A 2 57.27 11.52 26.40
C LYS A 2 56.40 12.74 26.05
N GLN A 3 56.91 13.95 26.30
CA GLN A 3 56.22 15.21 25.98
C GLN A 3 56.07 15.44 24.46
N LEU A 4 57.10 15.13 23.66
CA LEU A 4 57.00 15.19 22.20
C LEU A 4 56.01 14.16 21.65
N LEU A 5 55.97 12.96 22.24
CA LEU A 5 55.04 11.91 21.84
C LEU A 5 53.58 12.34 22.10
N LEU A 6 53.32 12.95 23.26
CA LEU A 6 52.01 13.50 23.63
C LEU A 6 51.56 14.61 22.69
N ILE A 7 52.46 15.53 22.33
CA ILE A 7 52.19 16.63 21.38
C ILE A 7 51.88 16.06 19.99
N ALA A 8 52.65 15.06 19.54
CA ALA A 8 52.41 14.41 18.25
C ALA A 8 51.06 13.69 18.20
N THR A 9 50.68 12.98 19.26
CA THR A 9 49.35 12.33 19.35
C THR A 9 48.21 13.34 19.41
N LEU A 10 48.37 14.46 20.12
CA LEU A 10 47.36 15.51 20.20
C LEU A 10 47.18 16.21 18.84
N LEU A 11 48.29 16.46 18.13
CA LEU A 11 48.28 17.06 16.80
C LEU A 11 47.61 16.13 15.78
N MET A 12 47.87 14.82 15.86
CA MET A 12 47.28 13.82 14.96
C MET A 12 45.77 13.66 15.20
N MET A 13 45.31 13.73 16.45
CA MET A 13 43.87 13.80 16.77
C MET A 13 43.22 15.07 16.21
N LEU A 14 43.85 16.23 16.37
CA LEU A 14 43.35 17.52 15.85
C LEU A 14 43.24 17.54 14.31
N LEU A 15 44.16 16.87 13.61
CA LEU A 15 44.14 16.75 12.15
C LEU A 15 43.03 15.81 11.64
N SER A 16 42.72 14.75 12.40
CA SER A 16 41.65 13.79 12.04
C SER A 16 40.23 14.36 12.13
N SER A 17 40.02 15.46 12.88
CA SER A 17 38.72 16.12 13.05
C SER A 17 38.22 16.90 11.83
N THR A 18 39.06 17.08 10.80
CA THR A 18 38.78 18.03 9.70
C THR A 18 38.09 17.41 8.49
N HIS A 19 37.92 16.09 8.45
CA HIS A 19 37.30 15.36 7.34
C HIS A 19 35.96 14.73 7.74
N GLY A 20 35.13 15.48 8.47
CA GLY A 20 33.74 15.13 8.65
C GLY A 20 33.06 15.07 7.27
N GLN A 21 32.52 13.91 6.92
CA GLN A 21 31.81 13.72 5.66
C GLN A 21 30.65 14.74 5.59
N LYS A 22 30.72 15.70 4.66
CA LYS A 22 29.71 16.74 4.54
C LYS A 22 28.39 16.08 4.12
N ILE A 23 27.38 16.17 4.97
CA ILE A 23 26.05 15.66 4.67
C ILE A 23 25.45 16.54 3.56
N ASP A 24 25.15 15.93 2.42
CA ASP A 24 24.41 16.59 1.35
C ASP A 24 22.91 16.60 1.70
N TRP A 25 22.51 17.62 2.46
CA TRP A 25 21.13 17.84 2.85
C TRP A 25 20.19 18.06 1.66
N LYS A 26 20.70 18.52 0.50
CA LYS A 26 19.88 18.64 -0.72
C LYS A 26 19.59 17.27 -1.30
N LYS A 27 20.60 16.39 -1.36
CA LYS A 27 20.44 15.00 -1.80
C LYS A 27 19.47 14.23 -0.90
N ILE A 28 19.59 14.35 0.42
CA ILE A 28 18.67 13.68 1.36
C ILE A 28 17.24 14.17 1.18
N LYS A 29 17.03 15.49 1.12
CA LYS A 29 15.68 16.06 0.90
C LYS A 29 15.10 15.67 -0.45
N ALA A 30 15.91 15.54 -1.50
CA ALA A 30 15.43 15.11 -2.82
C ALA A 30 15.01 13.63 -2.87
N LEU A 31 15.48 12.82 -1.91
CA LEU A 31 15.15 11.40 -1.79
C LEU A 31 14.00 11.14 -0.82
N ASP A 32 13.34 12.19 -0.33
CA ASP A 32 12.24 12.06 0.61
C ASP A 32 11.04 11.37 -0.07
N PRO A 33 10.63 10.17 0.38
CA PRO A 33 9.48 9.47 -0.18
C PRO A 33 8.18 10.27 0.02
N ASP A 34 8.15 11.20 0.98
CA ASP A 34 7.00 12.08 1.19
C ASP A 34 6.83 13.07 0.04
N ILE A 35 7.85 13.34 -0.77
CA ILE A 35 7.65 14.07 -2.05
C ILE A 35 6.79 13.24 -3.01
N ILE A 36 6.92 11.91 -2.98
CA ILE A 36 6.07 11.01 -3.76
C ILE A 36 4.69 10.86 -3.14
N LEU A 37 4.47 11.15 -1.86
CA LEU A 37 3.14 11.00 -1.22
C LEU A 37 2.38 12.34 -1.12
N HIS A 38 3.09 13.42 -0.79
CA HIS A 38 2.60 14.76 -0.48
C HIS A 38 2.99 15.83 -1.51
N GLY A 39 3.80 15.50 -2.52
CA GLY A 39 4.19 16.46 -3.57
C GLY A 39 3.06 16.77 -4.55
N GLY A 40 2.64 18.04 -4.58
CA GLY A 40 1.72 18.64 -5.55
C GLY A 40 0.23 18.57 -5.19
N ASP A 41 -0.61 19.26 -5.96
CA ASP A 41 -2.07 19.19 -5.86
C ASP A 41 -2.58 17.84 -6.37
N ARG A 42 -2.72 16.87 -5.46
CA ARG A 42 -3.25 15.55 -5.76
C ARG A 42 -4.70 15.47 -5.36
N LYS A 43 -5.58 15.35 -6.35
CA LYS A 43 -6.96 14.97 -6.08
C LYS A 43 -6.95 13.53 -5.53
N PRO A 44 -7.61 13.26 -4.39
CA PRO A 44 -7.77 11.90 -3.89
C PRO A 44 -8.30 10.99 -4.99
N THR A 45 -7.76 9.77 -5.08
CA THR A 45 -8.27 8.78 -6.03
C THR A 45 -9.63 8.28 -5.54
N GLU A 46 -10.63 8.32 -6.40
CA GLU A 46 -11.93 7.72 -6.13
C GLU A 46 -11.82 6.19 -6.23
N VAL A 47 -12.36 5.49 -5.25
CA VAL A 47 -12.30 4.03 -5.16
C VAL A 47 -13.70 3.48 -4.91
N LEU A 48 -14.12 2.51 -5.73
CA LEU A 48 -15.31 1.70 -5.50
C LEU A 48 -14.87 0.36 -4.91
N LEU A 49 -15.27 0.09 -3.66
CA LEU A 49 -15.04 -1.20 -3.02
C LEU A 49 -16.20 -2.15 -3.33
N LEU A 50 -15.88 -3.32 -3.87
CA LEU A 50 -16.84 -4.35 -4.19
C LEU A 50 -16.61 -5.58 -3.30
N GLY A 51 -17.60 -5.90 -2.47
CA GLY A 51 -17.59 -7.14 -1.70
C GLY A 51 -17.89 -8.35 -2.58
N THR A 52 -17.15 -9.44 -2.39
CA THR A 52 -17.40 -10.72 -3.06
C THR A 52 -17.52 -11.83 -2.03
N TYR A 53 -18.28 -12.88 -2.36
CA TYR A 53 -18.39 -14.08 -1.55
C TYR A 53 -18.63 -15.28 -2.45
N HIS A 54 -18.23 -16.47 -1.99
CA HIS A 54 -18.48 -17.71 -2.72
C HIS A 54 -19.92 -18.19 -2.46
N PHE A 55 -20.67 -18.45 -3.53
CA PHE A 55 -22.05 -18.96 -3.48
C PHE A 55 -22.17 -20.39 -4.02
N ALA A 56 -21.08 -21.17 -3.98
CA ALA A 56 -21.06 -22.56 -4.44
C ALA A 56 -21.57 -23.56 -3.39
N TYR A 57 -21.63 -23.16 -2.11
CA TYR A 57 -22.11 -23.97 -0.98
C TYR A 57 -21.58 -25.42 -0.96
N PRO A 58 -20.26 -25.67 -0.93
CA PRO A 58 -19.71 -27.03 -0.95
C PRO A 58 -19.97 -27.82 0.35
N ASN A 59 -20.45 -27.15 1.41
CA ASN A 59 -20.81 -27.73 2.70
C ASN A 59 -19.68 -28.52 3.38
N LEU A 60 -18.43 -28.05 3.24
CA LEU A 60 -17.24 -28.62 3.88
C LEU A 60 -17.06 -28.18 5.34
N ASP A 61 -17.73 -27.09 5.74
CA ASP A 61 -17.69 -26.57 7.10
C ASP A 61 -18.61 -27.34 8.05
N VAL A 62 -18.32 -27.25 9.36
CA VAL A 62 -19.16 -27.83 10.43
C VAL A 62 -20.55 -27.20 10.44
N HIS A 63 -20.62 -25.87 10.28
CA HIS A 63 -21.86 -25.14 10.14
C HIS A 63 -22.24 -25.04 8.66
N LYS A 64 -23.39 -25.62 8.31
CA LYS A 64 -23.88 -25.67 6.93
C LYS A 64 -25.04 -24.70 6.76
N THR A 65 -25.05 -23.98 5.64
CA THR A 65 -26.18 -23.13 5.28
C THR A 65 -27.34 -24.00 4.83
N ASP A 66 -28.50 -23.85 5.49
CA ASP A 66 -29.73 -24.51 5.08
C ASP A 66 -30.06 -24.18 3.62
N SER A 67 -30.52 -25.17 2.85
CA SER A 67 -30.80 -25.00 1.41
C SER A 67 -31.83 -23.90 1.13
N SER A 68 -32.76 -23.63 2.04
CA SER A 68 -33.73 -22.53 1.90
C SER A 68 -33.10 -21.14 2.01
N LEU A 69 -31.90 -21.05 2.58
CA LEU A 69 -31.12 -19.82 2.74
C LEU A 69 -30.00 -19.68 1.70
N GLN A 70 -29.79 -20.70 0.86
CA GLN A 70 -28.80 -20.64 -0.21
C GLN A 70 -29.27 -19.70 -1.33
N VAL A 71 -28.35 -18.87 -1.79
CA VAL A 71 -28.62 -17.90 -2.85
C VAL A 71 -28.46 -18.57 -4.21
N ASP A 72 -29.57 -18.71 -4.95
CA ASP A 72 -29.52 -18.99 -6.37
C ASP A 72 -29.21 -17.70 -7.15
N ILE A 73 -27.95 -17.56 -7.57
CA ILE A 73 -27.49 -16.40 -8.34
C ILE A 73 -28.16 -16.30 -9.71
N LEU A 74 -28.66 -17.41 -10.27
CA LEU A 74 -29.29 -17.46 -11.58
C LEU A 74 -30.79 -17.14 -11.54
N SER A 75 -31.38 -17.06 -10.34
CA SER A 75 -32.77 -16.64 -10.17
C SER A 75 -33.03 -15.24 -10.75
N ASP A 76 -34.25 -15.02 -11.26
CA ASP A 76 -34.66 -13.75 -11.87
C ASP A 76 -34.40 -12.53 -10.97
N LYS A 77 -34.62 -12.69 -9.66
CA LYS A 77 -34.36 -11.64 -8.68
C LYS A 77 -32.87 -11.29 -8.62
N LYS A 78 -32.00 -12.31 -8.48
CA LYS A 78 -30.56 -12.10 -8.39
C LYS A 78 -29.95 -11.58 -9.69
N GLN A 79 -30.46 -12.00 -10.83
CA GLN A 79 -30.05 -11.45 -12.13
C GLN A 79 -30.38 -9.95 -12.26
N LYS A 80 -31.53 -9.49 -11.74
CA LYS A 80 -31.86 -8.06 -11.67
C LYS A 80 -30.90 -7.29 -10.76
N GLU A 81 -30.62 -7.81 -9.57
CA GLU A 81 -29.66 -7.20 -8.63
C GLU A 81 -28.25 -7.12 -9.23
N VAL A 82 -27.79 -8.17 -9.93
CA VAL A 82 -26.51 -8.17 -10.65
C VAL A 82 -26.50 -7.10 -11.75
N LYS A 83 -27.60 -6.94 -12.49
CA LYS A 83 -27.71 -5.90 -13.51
C LYS A 83 -27.62 -4.49 -12.91
N GLU A 84 -28.27 -4.26 -11.78
CA GLU A 84 -28.18 -3.00 -11.03
C GLU A 84 -26.76 -2.72 -10.55
N LEU A 85 -26.06 -3.74 -10.04
CA LEU A 85 -24.66 -3.65 -9.64
C LEU A 85 -23.76 -3.28 -10.83
N VAL A 86 -23.95 -3.92 -11.98
CA VAL A 86 -23.20 -3.61 -13.20
C VAL A 86 -23.41 -2.16 -13.62
N GLN A 87 -24.64 -1.63 -13.51
CA GLN A 87 -24.92 -0.23 -13.79
C GLN A 87 -24.24 0.74 -12.80
N VAL A 88 -24.07 0.36 -11.53
CA VAL A 88 -23.29 1.15 -10.55
C VAL A 88 -21.82 1.22 -10.98
N ILE A 89 -21.23 0.07 -11.34
CA ILE A 89 -19.83 -0.01 -11.81
C ILE A 89 -19.64 0.81 -13.08
N GLU A 90 -20.59 0.76 -14.01
CA GLU A 90 -20.57 1.56 -15.25
C GLU A 90 -20.56 3.06 -14.96
N ARG A 91 -21.44 3.54 -14.06
CA ARG A 91 -21.49 4.96 -13.67
C ARG A 91 -20.22 5.43 -12.97
N PHE A 92 -19.57 4.55 -12.22
CA PHE A 92 -18.28 4.83 -11.58
C PHE A 92 -17.13 5.01 -12.58
N LYS A 93 -17.24 4.43 -13.78
CA LYS A 93 -16.22 4.54 -14.87
C LYS A 93 -14.81 4.16 -14.40
N PRO A 94 -14.60 2.94 -13.88
CA PRO A 94 -13.29 2.53 -13.38
C PRO A 94 -12.25 2.57 -14.50
N THR A 95 -11.09 3.14 -14.20
CA THR A 95 -9.92 3.12 -15.11
C THR A 95 -9.08 1.86 -14.93
N ARG A 96 -9.18 1.23 -13.75
CA ARG A 96 -8.42 0.04 -13.34
C ARG A 96 -9.29 -0.81 -12.41
N ILE A 97 -9.19 -2.13 -12.53
CA ILE A 97 -9.86 -3.09 -11.65
C ILE A 97 -8.77 -3.90 -10.95
N TYR A 98 -8.85 -3.98 -9.63
CA TYR A 98 -7.95 -4.76 -8.80
C TYR A 98 -8.72 -5.91 -8.17
N ILE A 99 -8.13 -7.10 -8.21
CA ILE A 99 -8.69 -8.32 -7.62
C ILE A 99 -7.65 -8.85 -6.67
N GLU A 100 -8.06 -9.21 -5.45
CA GLU A 100 -7.18 -9.84 -4.49
C GLU A 100 -6.68 -11.17 -5.06
N SER A 101 -5.36 -11.35 -5.10
CA SER A 101 -4.75 -12.58 -5.57
C SER A 101 -4.93 -13.66 -4.51
N VAL A 102 -5.42 -14.83 -4.92
CA VAL A 102 -5.72 -15.98 -4.05
C VAL A 102 -4.47 -16.74 -3.55
N ARG A 103 -3.34 -16.04 -3.36
CA ARG A 103 -2.05 -16.67 -3.06
C ARG A 103 -1.92 -17.16 -1.62
#